data_AF-A0A948HTM8-F1
#
_entry.id   AF-A0A948HTM8-F1
#
_cell.length_a   1.000
_cell.length_b   1.000
_cell.length_c   1.000
_cell.angle_alpha   90.00
_cell.angle_beta   90.00
_cell.angle_gamma   90.00
#
_symmetry.space_group_name_H-M   'P 1'
#
loop_
_entity.id
_entity.type
_entity.pdbx_description
1 polymer ?
#
loop_
_entity_poly.entity_id
_entity_poly.type
_entity_poly.pdbx_seq_one_letter_code
_entity_poly.pdbx_strand_id
1 'polypeptide(L)'
;MDEIAIEDLSFHGNNASATLGTTNGPLCAPILQVFVTGPDSIQIKGQSLLIDWQSIKVTENEVQVVRNGRPSVYKITGKDQAKKKGRLP
;
A
#
# COMPACT_ATOMS: atom_id res chain seq x y z
N MET A 1 16.11 -4.87 -16.52
CA MET A 1 15.88 -4.70 -15.06
C MET A 1 14.41 -4.85 -14.89
N ASP A 2 13.96 -5.92 -14.22
CA ASP A 2 12.53 -6.08 -13.94
C ASP A 2 12.12 -5.00 -12.95
N GLU A 3 11.21 -4.12 -13.37
CA GLU A 3 10.70 -3.03 -12.55
C GLU A 3 9.85 -3.64 -11.42
N ILE A 4 10.28 -3.45 -10.17
CA ILE A 4 9.50 -3.90 -9.01
C ILE A 4 8.24 -3.03 -8.94
N ALA A 5 7.10 -3.64 -9.23
CA ALA A 5 5.79 -3.02 -9.06
C ALA A 5 5.25 -3.35 -7.66
N ILE A 6 4.69 -2.35 -6.99
CA ILE A 6 3.90 -2.61 -5.79
C ILE A 6 2.47 -2.84 -6.27
N GLU A 7 1.98 -4.06 -6.11
CA GLU A 7 0.64 -4.44 -6.53
C GLU A 7 -0.40 -4.05 -5.47
N ASP A 8 -0.09 -4.33 -4.20
CA ASP A 8 -0.96 -4.05 -3.07
C ASP A 8 -0.17 -3.58 -1.84
N LEU A 9 -0.81 -2.75 -1.01
CA LEU A 9 -0.32 -2.27 0.28
C LEU A 9 -1.44 -2.40 1.31
N SER A 10 -1.19 -3.17 2.38
CA SER A 10 -2.10 -3.32 3.51
C SER A 10 -1.48 -2.73 4.76
N PHE A 11 -2.21 -1.87 5.47
CA PHE A 11 -1.73 -1.17 6.66
C PHE A 11 -2.28 -1.78 7.94
N HIS A 12 -1.41 -2.03 8.92
CA HIS A 12 -1.71 -2.65 10.20
C HIS A 12 -0.97 -1.93 11.33
N GLY A 13 -1.61 -0.90 11.90
CA GLY A 13 -0.96 -0.03 12.90
C GLY A 13 0.26 0.69 12.30
N ASN A 14 1.42 0.51 12.91
CA ASN A 14 2.69 1.11 12.45
C ASN A 14 3.43 0.25 11.41
N ASN A 15 2.78 -0.79 10.88
CA ASN A 15 3.37 -1.65 9.86
C ASN A 15 2.52 -1.64 8.59
N ALA A 16 3.16 -1.94 7.47
CA ALA A 16 2.49 -2.23 6.21
C ALA A 16 3.03 -3.54 5.63
N SER A 17 2.17 -4.36 5.04
CA SER A 17 2.60 -5.44 4.16
C SER A 17 2.39 -5.01 2.71
N ALA A 18 3.40 -5.20 1.87
CA ALA A 18 3.29 -4.94 0.45
C ALA A 18 3.41 -6.26 -0.33
N THR A 19 2.60 -6.45 -1.36
CA THR A 19 2.89 -7.48 -2.37
C THR A 19 3.78 -6.83 -3.42
N LEU A 20 5.05 -7.22 -3.45
CA LEU A 20 5.98 -6.78 -4.48
C LEU A 20 5.95 -7.78 -5.62
N GLY A 21 5.54 -7.32 -6.79
CA GLY A 21 5.52 -8.10 -8.03
C GLY A 21 6.59 -7.65 -9.01
N THR A 22 6.92 -8.54 -9.92
CA THR A 22 7.56 -8.24 -11.20
C THR A 22 6.60 -8.62 -12.31
N THR A 23 6.95 -8.33 -13.57
CA THR A 23 6.22 -8.85 -14.75
C THR A 23 6.11 -10.38 -14.76
N ASN A 24 6.95 -11.08 -14.00
CA ASN A 24 6.96 -12.54 -13.87
C ASN A 24 6.18 -13.06 -12.64
N GLY A 25 5.46 -12.18 -11.93
CA GLY A 25 4.62 -12.53 -10.78
C GLY A 25 5.13 -11.99 -9.44
N PRO A 26 4.42 -12.32 -8.33
CA PRO A 26 4.75 -11.84 -6.99
C PRO A 26 6.10 -12.40 -6.53
N LEU A 27 7.01 -11.49 -6.15
CA LEU A 27 8.36 -11.79 -5.71
C LEU A 27 8.41 -12.05 -4.20
N CYS A 28 7.86 -11.13 -3.41
CA CYS A 28 7.88 -11.23 -1.95
C CYS A 28 6.80 -10.36 -1.29
N ALA A 29 6.45 -10.71 -0.05
CA ALA A 29 5.51 -9.98 0.78
C ALA A 29 6.20 -9.46 2.07
N PRO A 30 7.08 -8.44 1.98
CA PRO A 30 7.80 -7.95 3.15
C PRO A 30 6.87 -7.23 4.13
N ILE A 31 7.20 -7.35 5.43
CA ILE A 31 6.69 -6.46 6.46
C ILE A 31 7.55 -5.20 6.45
N LEU A 32 6.88 -4.06 6.29
CA LEU A 32 7.46 -2.73 6.21
C LEU A 32 7.04 -1.92 7.44
N GLN A 33 7.92 -1.05 7.90
CA GLN A 33 7.61 -0.12 8.99
C GLN A 33 7.09 1.20 8.42
N VAL A 34 6.04 1.74 9.03
CA VAL A 34 5.41 3.01 8.65
C VAL A 34 5.76 4.07 9.69
N PHE A 35 6.33 5.17 9.21
CA PHE A 35 6.68 6.32 10.02
C PHE A 35 5.85 7.52 9.57
N VAL A 36 5.15 8.16 10.52
CA VAL A 36 4.49 9.44 10.26
C VAL A 36 5.57 10.53 10.23
N THR A 37 5.74 11.18 9.09
CA THR A 37 6.76 12.24 8.89
C THR A 37 6.17 13.64 8.86
N GLY A 38 4.85 13.75 8.75
CA GLY A 38 4.10 14.99 8.82
C GLY A 38 2.59 14.76 8.90
N PRO A 39 1.78 15.82 8.93
CA PRO A 39 0.32 15.73 9.06
C PRO A 39 -0.36 14.91 7.96
N ASP A 40 0.19 14.97 6.74
CA ASP A 40 -0.31 14.33 5.52
C ASP A 40 0.79 13.54 4.80
N SER A 41 1.80 13.10 5.55
CA SER A 41 3.01 12.50 5.00
C SER A 41 3.48 11.31 5.85
N ILE A 42 3.82 10.21 5.16
CA ILE A 42 4.38 9.02 5.78
C ILE A 42 5.58 8.52 4.99
N GLN A 43 6.42 7.75 5.66
CA GLN A 43 7.52 7.02 5.06
C GLN A 43 7.39 5.54 5.39
N ILE A 44 7.41 4.69 4.36
CA ILE A 44 7.31 3.24 4.48
C ILE A 44 8.69 2.64 4.19
N LYS A 45 9.27 1.95 5.16
CA LYS A 45 10.64 1.44 5.12
C LYS A 45 10.70 -0.08 5.24
N GLY A 46 11.47 -0.70 4.36
CA GLY A 46 11.97 -2.06 4.47
C GLY A 46 13.51 -2.07 4.35
N GLN A 47 14.13 -3.26 4.36
CA GLN A 47 15.60 -3.37 4.28
C GLN A 47 16.20 -2.73 3.02
N SER A 48 15.53 -2.87 1.88
CA SER A 48 15.96 -2.35 0.58
C SER A 48 14.90 -1.49 -0.11
N LEU A 49 13.81 -1.18 0.60
CA LEU A 49 12.66 -0.47 0.07
C LEU A 49 12.42 0.81 0.87
N LEU A 50 12.32 1.92 0.16
CA LEU A 50 11.93 3.21 0.71
C LEU A 50 10.82 3.80 -0.14
N ILE A 51 9.67 4.07 0.48
CA ILE A 51 8.53 4.71 -0.17
C ILE A 51 8.16 5.93 0.65
N ASP A 52 8.24 7.09 0.01
CA ASP A 52 7.78 8.36 0.55
C ASP A 52 6.40 8.66 0.00
N TRP A 53 5.43 8.85 0.88
CA TRP A 53 4.09 9.33 0.55
C TRP A 53 3.91 10.72 1.15
N GLN A 54 3.54 11.68 0.31
CA GLN A 54 3.27 13.06 0.69
C GLN A 54 1.90 13.49 0.17
N SER A 55 1.35 14.56 0.76
CA SER A 55 0.06 15.14 0.35
C SER A 55 -1.07 14.10 0.32
N ILE A 56 -1.09 13.22 1.32
CA ILE A 56 -2.04 12.11 1.41
C ILE A 56 -3.46 12.67 1.57
N LYS A 57 -4.33 12.31 0.63
CA LYS A 57 -5.75 12.61 0.67
C LYS A 57 -6.54 11.32 0.58
N VAL A 58 -7.35 11.06 1.60
CA VAL A 58 -8.19 9.87 1.68
C VAL A 58 -9.63 10.28 1.35
N THR A 59 -10.23 9.56 0.41
CA THR A 59 -11.66 9.64 0.07
C THR A 59 -12.35 8.32 0.46
N GLU A 60 -13.63 8.16 0.15
CA GLU A 60 -14.38 6.94 0.47
C GLU A 60 -13.76 5.68 -0.14
N ASN A 61 -13.31 5.76 -1.40
CA ASN A 61 -12.88 4.59 -2.17
C ASN A 61 -11.42 4.65 -2.62
N GLU A 62 -10.74 5.78 -2.45
CA GLU A 62 -9.40 6.00 -2.99
C GLU A 62 -8.51 6.79 -2.03
N VAL A 63 -7.21 6.50 -2.12
CA VAL A 63 -6.14 7.28 -1.51
C VAL A 63 -5.31 7.91 -2.62
N GLN A 64 -5.25 9.23 -2.62
CA GLN A 64 -4.43 10.02 -3.53
C GLN A 64 -3.17 10.49 -2.79
N VAL A 65 -2.00 10.29 -3.39
CA VAL A 65 -0.72 10.66 -2.78
C VAL A 65 0.26 11.17 -3.84
N VAL A 66 1.29 11.89 -3.40
CA VAL A 66 2.54 12.03 -4.14
C VAL A 66 3.49 10.96 -3.62
N ARG A 67 3.66 9.87 -4.38
CA ARG A 67 4.58 8.78 -4.07
C ARG A 67 5.92 9.02 -4.72
N ASN A 68 6.99 9.12 -3.93
CA ASN A 68 8.37 9.34 -4.42
C ASN A 68 8.43 10.50 -5.44
N GLY A 69 7.71 11.59 -5.17
CA GLY A 69 7.62 12.77 -6.06
C GLY A 69 6.66 12.64 -7.26
N ARG A 70 5.95 11.51 -7.41
CA ARG A 70 5.00 11.29 -8.51
C ARG A 70 3.56 11.13 -7.98
N PRO A 71 2.57 11.82 -8.56
CA PRO A 71 1.17 11.58 -8.22
C PRO A 71 0.79 10.11 -8.43
N SER A 72 0.03 9.56 -7.49
CA SER A 72 -0.43 8.17 -7.52
C SER A 72 -1.80 8.06 -6.85
N VAL A 73 -2.63 7.15 -7.35
CA VAL A 73 -3.97 6.87 -6.82
C VAL A 73 -4.08 5.38 -6.53
N TYR A 74 -4.51 5.06 -5.32
CA TYR A 74 -4.72 3.70 -4.85
C TYR A 74 -6.21 3.51 -4.54
N LYS A 75 -6.78 2.37 -4.92
CA LYS A 75 -8.13 1.99 -4.50
C LYS A 75 -8.07 1.37 -3.11
N ILE A 76 -9.01 1.74 -2.25
CA ILE A 76 -9.14 1.17 -0.90
C ILE A 76 -9.94 -0.13 -1.00
N THR A 77 -9.31 -1.25 -0.64
CA THR A 77 -9.94 -2.57 -0.65
C THR A 77 -10.25 -3.03 0.79
N GLY A 78 -11.36 -2.57 1.37
CA GLY A 78 -11.94 -3.10 2.64
C GLY A 78 -12.89 -2.12 3.36
N LYS A 79 -14.20 -2.39 3.50
CA LYS A 79 -14.80 -3.29 4.51
C LYS A 79 -16.07 -4.05 4.06
N ASP A 80 -16.41 -4.10 2.77
CA ASP A 80 -17.70 -4.69 2.31
C ASP A 80 -17.62 -6.07 1.62
N GLN A 81 -16.43 -6.61 1.34
CA GLN A 81 -16.32 -7.91 0.68
C GLN A 81 -16.23 -9.12 1.62
N ALA A 82 -16.07 -8.91 2.94
CA ALA A 82 -16.01 -10.01 3.90
C ALA A 82 -17.38 -10.63 4.26
N LYS A 83 -18.51 -9.98 3.91
CA LYS A 83 -19.86 -10.49 4.24
C LYS A 83 -20.51 -11.37 3.16
N LYS A 84 -19.89 -11.60 2.00
CA LYS A 84 -20.49 -12.38 0.89
C LYS A 84 -19.87 -13.76 0.63
N LYS A 85 -19.02 -14.29 1.51
CA LYS A 85 -18.55 -15.69 1.45
C LYS A 85 -18.89 -16.51 2.71
N GLY A 86 -20.02 -16.19 3.34
CA GLY A 86 -20.53 -16.90 4.51
C GLY A 86 -22.02 -17.16 4.41
N ARG A 87 -22.47 -17.82 3.35
CA ARG A 87 -23.78 -18.49 3.33
C ARG A 87 -23.78 -19.56 2.23
N LEU A 88 -23.35 -20.76 2.59
CA LEU A 88 -23.84 -21.97 1.94
C LEU A 88 -24.92 -22.55 2.85
N PRO A 89 -26.11 -22.90 2.33
CA PRO A 89 -27.10 -23.69 3.05
C PRO A 89 -26.59 -25.10 3.34
#